data_AF-A0A6C0ACV5-F1
#
_entry.id   AF-A0A6C0ACV5-F1
#
_cell.length_a   1.000
_cell.length_b   1.000
_cell.length_c   1.000
_cell.angle_alpha   90.00
_cell.angle_beta   90.00
_cell.angle_gamma   90.00
#
_symmetry.space_group_name_H-M   'P 1'
#
loop_
_entity.id
_entity.type
_entity.pdbx_description
1 polymer ?
#
loop_
_entity_poly.entity_id
_entity_poly.type
_entity_poly.pdbx_seq_one_letter_code
_entity_poly.pdbx_strand_id
1 'polypeptide(L)'
;MVFQPKNKNELRNAVDLWCYDEQYTLDKYGNISEWDISNVTNMSSMFTYSEFNGDISKWDTSNVIDMSYMFYRSKFNGDISKWVTFKVTDMSWIFYDSQFNGDISKWDTSNVTNMFGMFFDSNFNGDISKWDTSKVTNMFGMFSNSKFNGDISRWDTSNVTHMNHMFSGSDFNGDISKWDTYKVIYMNHMFYNSQFNGDISKWDTSSVTDMISMFYISKFNGNISKWDTSKVTYMSFMFSNSQFNGDISKWDTSNVIEMSFMFSNSQFNGDISKWDTSKVTNMSYMFNNSQFNGDISKWDTSNVTNMSWMFHGSKFNGNISNWNFSNLYHSINNIGIKIVIKLTTNKVEKKDIECCVLLQPIENKFIKCLTCNNCFDISIKENWINNKDSCPICTTKWTNNKVYLME
;
A
#
# COMPACT_ATOMS: atom_id res chain seq x y z
N MET A 1 -43.02 20.13 -29.13
CA MET A 1 -42.23 18.92 -29.43
C MET A 1 -41.43 18.61 -28.19
N VAL A 2 -41.32 17.34 -27.82
CA VAL A 2 -40.42 16.92 -26.73
C VAL A 2 -38.99 17.05 -27.24
N PHE A 3 -38.10 17.67 -26.47
CA PHE A 3 -36.68 17.73 -26.81
C PHE A 3 -36.09 16.31 -26.80
N GLN A 4 -35.47 15.93 -27.91
CA GLN A 4 -34.92 14.58 -28.14
C GLN A 4 -33.48 14.72 -28.67
N PRO A 5 -32.47 14.75 -27.79
CA PRO A 5 -31.07 14.89 -28.21
C PRO A 5 -30.60 13.67 -29.00
N LYS A 6 -29.87 13.89 -30.09
CA LYS A 6 -29.36 12.81 -30.94
C LYS A 6 -28.09 12.15 -30.42
N ASN A 7 -27.39 12.81 -29.51
CA ASN A 7 -26.09 12.38 -28.99
C ASN A 7 -25.78 13.04 -27.64
N LYS A 8 -24.71 12.58 -27.00
CA LYS A 8 -24.18 13.12 -25.73
C LYS A 8 -24.03 14.65 -25.77
N ASN A 9 -23.47 15.21 -26.83
CA ASN A 9 -23.14 16.64 -26.87
C ASN A 9 -24.41 17.51 -26.91
N GLU A 10 -25.43 17.09 -27.65
CA GLU A 10 -26.72 17.78 -27.65
C GLU A 10 -27.38 17.75 -26.27
N LEU A 11 -27.38 16.59 -25.60
CA LEU A 11 -27.90 16.50 -24.23
C LEU A 11 -27.08 17.36 -23.26
N ARG A 12 -25.74 17.26 -23.31
CA ARG A 12 -24.84 18.02 -22.43
C ARG A 12 -25.03 19.52 -22.58
N ASN A 13 -25.12 20.03 -23.81
CA ASN A 13 -25.38 21.44 -24.06
C ASN A 13 -26.74 21.89 -23.50
N ALA A 14 -27.77 21.04 -23.61
CA ALA A 14 -29.08 21.35 -23.04
C ALA A 14 -29.05 21.32 -21.50
N VAL A 15 -28.36 20.36 -20.89
CA VAL A 15 -28.18 20.29 -19.42
C VAL A 15 -27.37 21.47 -18.90
N ASP A 16 -26.28 21.85 -19.57
CA ASP A 16 -25.46 23.01 -19.20
C ASP A 16 -26.27 24.31 -19.26
N LEU A 17 -27.08 24.47 -20.32
CA LEU A 17 -28.02 25.59 -20.44
C LEU A 17 -29.07 25.54 -19.32
N TRP A 18 -29.64 24.38 -19.00
CA TRP A 18 -30.62 24.23 -17.92
C TRP A 18 -30.03 24.66 -16.57
N CYS A 19 -28.80 24.26 -16.28
CA CYS A 19 -28.12 24.59 -15.02
C CYS A 19 -27.71 26.07 -14.94
N TYR A 20 -27.55 26.75 -16.08
CA TYR A 20 -27.15 28.16 -16.15
C TYR A 20 -28.34 29.13 -16.23
N ASP A 21 -29.33 28.82 -17.06
CA ASP A 21 -30.54 29.62 -17.29
C ASP A 21 -31.74 28.68 -17.54
N GLU A 22 -32.38 28.30 -16.42
CA GLU A 22 -33.50 27.37 -16.42
C GLU A 22 -34.69 27.90 -17.24
N GLN A 23 -35.02 29.20 -17.14
CA GLN A 23 -36.18 29.77 -17.82
C GLN A 23 -35.98 29.79 -19.34
N TYR A 24 -34.82 30.24 -19.82
CA TYR A 24 -34.50 30.19 -21.25
C TYR A 24 -34.55 28.74 -21.78
N THR A 25 -34.04 27.79 -21.00
CA THR A 25 -34.01 26.39 -21.40
C THR A 25 -35.38 25.76 -21.40
N LEU A 26 -36.24 26.12 -20.43
CA LEU A 26 -37.64 25.73 -20.37
C LEU A 26 -38.41 26.21 -21.61
N ASP A 27 -38.20 27.45 -22.04
CA ASP A 27 -38.83 28.01 -23.23
C ASP A 27 -38.34 27.33 -24.51
N LYS A 28 -37.06 26.91 -24.55
CA LYS A 28 -36.41 26.31 -25.72
C LYS A 28 -36.66 24.82 -25.89
N TYR A 29 -36.57 24.04 -24.81
CA TYR A 29 -36.57 22.58 -24.83
C TYR A 29 -37.72 21.97 -24.03
N GLY A 30 -38.50 22.78 -23.31
CA GLY A 30 -39.47 22.28 -22.33
C GLY A 30 -38.79 21.81 -21.05
N ASN A 31 -39.60 21.32 -20.11
CA ASN A 31 -39.11 20.90 -18.80
C ASN A 31 -38.16 19.70 -18.91
N ILE A 32 -37.04 19.73 -18.18
CA ILE A 32 -36.02 18.68 -18.20
C ILE A 32 -36.56 17.29 -17.89
N SER A 33 -37.56 17.18 -17.03
CA SER A 33 -38.18 15.90 -16.66
C SER A 33 -38.91 15.20 -17.81
N GLU A 34 -39.26 15.94 -18.86
CA GLU A 34 -40.01 15.44 -20.02
C GLU A 34 -39.12 15.22 -21.25
N TRP A 35 -37.80 15.45 -21.17
CA TRP A 35 -36.88 15.23 -22.28
C TRP A 35 -36.79 13.73 -22.65
N ASP A 36 -36.88 13.43 -23.94
CA ASP A 36 -36.73 12.07 -24.47
C ASP A 36 -35.26 11.78 -24.76
N ILE A 37 -34.55 11.21 -23.78
CA ILE A 37 -33.14 10.84 -23.91
C ILE A 37 -32.93 9.41 -24.42
N SER A 38 -33.97 8.72 -24.92
CA SER A 38 -33.90 7.30 -25.27
C SER A 38 -32.84 6.95 -26.34
N ASN A 39 -32.37 7.92 -27.13
CA ASN A 39 -31.30 7.73 -28.11
C ASN A 39 -29.88 7.90 -27.54
N VAL A 40 -29.75 8.36 -26.29
CA VAL A 40 -28.45 8.66 -25.67
C VAL A 40 -27.85 7.40 -25.07
N THR A 41 -26.66 7.04 -25.52
CA THR A 41 -25.90 5.91 -24.99
C THR A 41 -24.81 6.31 -23.99
N ASN A 42 -24.45 7.59 -23.94
CA ASN A 42 -23.41 8.11 -23.08
C ASN A 42 -23.94 9.32 -22.30
N MET A 43 -24.02 9.17 -20.98
CA MET A 43 -24.43 10.19 -20.02
C MET A 43 -23.30 10.62 -19.11
N SER A 44 -22.04 10.34 -19.51
CA SER A 44 -20.92 10.70 -18.65
C SER A 44 -20.78 12.21 -18.51
N SER A 45 -20.49 12.63 -17.28
CA SER A 45 -20.30 14.02 -16.87
C SER A 45 -21.50 14.95 -17.06
N MET A 46 -22.75 14.46 -17.10
CA MET A 46 -23.92 15.34 -17.38
C MET A 46 -24.20 16.38 -16.31
N PHE A 47 -23.96 16.09 -15.04
CA PHE A 47 -24.24 16.99 -13.91
C PHE A 47 -23.01 17.19 -13.01
N THR A 48 -21.80 17.08 -13.57
CA THR A 48 -20.55 17.31 -12.83
C THR A 48 -20.51 18.73 -12.28
N TYR A 49 -20.22 18.88 -10.98
CA TYR A 49 -20.20 20.14 -10.23
C TYR A 49 -21.53 20.92 -10.25
N SER A 50 -22.64 20.26 -10.57
CA SER A 50 -23.93 20.93 -10.72
C SER A 50 -24.68 21.07 -9.40
N GLU A 51 -25.31 22.23 -9.21
CA GLU A 51 -26.31 22.50 -8.17
C GLU A 51 -27.69 21.91 -8.51
N PHE A 52 -27.83 21.29 -9.69
CA PHE A 52 -29.07 20.67 -10.14
C PHE A 52 -29.59 19.61 -9.15
N ASN A 53 -30.86 19.74 -8.80
CA ASN A 53 -31.58 18.77 -7.96
C ASN A 53 -33.05 18.61 -8.42
N GLY A 54 -33.31 18.80 -9.71
CA GLY A 54 -34.64 18.66 -10.32
C GLY A 54 -35.00 17.20 -10.63
N ASP A 55 -36.24 16.98 -11.05
CA ASP A 55 -36.75 15.64 -11.40
C ASP A 55 -36.23 15.19 -12.78
N ILE A 56 -35.59 14.03 -12.80
CA ILE A 56 -35.16 13.28 -13.99
C ILE A 56 -35.54 11.79 -13.89
N SER A 57 -36.49 11.47 -13.01
CA SER A 57 -36.94 10.10 -12.74
C SER A 57 -37.59 9.42 -13.94
N LYS A 58 -38.12 10.21 -14.89
CA LYS A 58 -38.81 9.73 -16.10
C LYS A 58 -37.90 9.50 -17.30
N TRP A 59 -36.61 9.83 -17.19
CA TRP A 59 -35.66 9.65 -18.28
C TRP A 59 -35.52 8.16 -18.63
N ASP A 60 -35.71 7.83 -19.92
CA ASP A 60 -35.47 6.49 -20.44
C ASP A 60 -33.96 6.24 -20.60
N THR A 61 -33.39 5.53 -19.64
CA THR A 61 -31.96 5.19 -19.58
C THR A 61 -31.63 3.83 -20.20
N SER A 62 -32.60 3.16 -20.85
CA SER A 62 -32.46 1.77 -21.34
C SER A 62 -31.39 1.56 -22.43
N ASN A 63 -30.91 2.63 -23.06
CA ASN A 63 -29.83 2.60 -24.04
C ASN A 63 -28.48 3.10 -23.51
N VAL A 64 -28.41 3.52 -22.25
CA VAL A 64 -27.21 4.11 -21.66
C VAL A 64 -26.18 3.02 -21.34
N ILE A 65 -24.94 3.25 -21.75
CA ILE A 65 -23.79 2.35 -21.62
C ILE A 65 -22.74 2.94 -20.67
N ASP A 66 -22.57 4.26 -20.68
CA ASP A 66 -21.58 5.00 -19.88
C ASP A 66 -22.28 6.07 -19.04
N MET A 67 -22.18 5.95 -17.72
CA MET A 67 -22.69 6.93 -16.74
C MET A 67 -21.55 7.60 -15.96
N SER A 68 -20.28 7.39 -16.33
CA SER A 68 -19.14 7.84 -15.55
C SER A 68 -19.18 9.34 -15.22
N TYR A 69 -18.80 9.73 -14.01
CA TYR A 69 -18.80 11.13 -13.54
C TYR A 69 -20.17 11.85 -13.58
N MET A 70 -21.29 11.15 -13.79
CA MET A 70 -22.59 11.79 -14.07
C MET A 70 -23.01 12.79 -12.99
N PHE A 71 -22.84 12.48 -11.70
CA PHE A 71 -23.16 13.36 -10.57
C PHE A 71 -21.92 13.68 -9.71
N TYR A 72 -20.74 13.70 -10.33
CA TYR A 72 -19.47 14.03 -9.68
C TYR A 72 -19.54 15.42 -9.03
N ARG A 73 -19.34 15.51 -7.71
CA ARG A 73 -19.46 16.75 -6.93
C ARG A 73 -20.79 17.49 -7.12
N SER A 74 -21.88 16.75 -7.31
CA SER A 74 -23.21 17.32 -7.52
C SER A 74 -24.04 17.39 -6.23
N LYS A 75 -24.96 18.36 -6.16
CA LYS A 75 -26.02 18.44 -5.15
C LYS A 75 -27.19 17.49 -5.40
N PHE A 76 -27.21 16.80 -6.53
CA PHE A 76 -28.31 15.95 -6.92
C PHE A 76 -28.59 14.86 -5.87
N ASN A 77 -29.84 14.77 -5.46
CA ASN A 77 -30.38 13.76 -4.54
C ASN A 77 -31.83 13.37 -4.94
N GLY A 78 -32.17 13.51 -6.23
CA GLY A 78 -33.46 13.14 -6.78
C GLY A 78 -33.65 11.63 -6.93
N ASP A 79 -34.90 11.20 -7.15
CA ASP A 79 -35.22 9.78 -7.37
C ASP A 79 -34.77 9.30 -8.74
N ILE A 80 -33.89 8.29 -8.74
CA ILE A 80 -33.40 7.57 -9.93
C ILE A 80 -33.57 6.05 -9.76
N SER A 81 -34.42 5.62 -8.82
CA SER A 81 -34.64 4.21 -8.49
C SER A 81 -35.27 3.40 -9.63
N LYS A 82 -35.93 4.07 -10.58
CA LYS A 82 -36.59 3.47 -11.75
C LYS A 82 -35.74 3.47 -13.02
N TRP A 83 -34.51 3.99 -12.95
CA TRP A 83 -33.62 3.97 -14.10
C TRP A 83 -33.24 2.54 -14.49
N VAL A 84 -33.08 2.33 -15.79
CA VAL A 84 -32.80 1.05 -16.41
C VAL A 84 -31.31 0.99 -16.74
N THR A 85 -30.55 0.19 -15.98
CA THR A 85 -29.08 0.20 -16.05
C THR A 85 -28.47 -1.07 -16.65
N PHE A 86 -29.27 -2.01 -17.18
CA PHE A 86 -28.75 -3.31 -17.62
C PHE A 86 -27.71 -3.24 -18.75
N LYS A 87 -27.59 -2.12 -19.49
CA LYS A 87 -26.54 -1.91 -20.51
C LYS A 87 -25.31 -1.16 -19.99
N VAL A 88 -25.37 -0.61 -18.78
CA VAL A 88 -24.31 0.22 -18.23
C VAL A 88 -23.09 -0.64 -17.95
N THR A 89 -21.94 -0.20 -18.44
CA THR A 89 -20.64 -0.89 -18.29
C THR A 89 -19.66 -0.10 -17.43
N ASP A 90 -19.82 1.22 -17.37
CA ASP A 90 -18.97 2.12 -16.59
C ASP A 90 -19.81 2.97 -15.63
N MET A 91 -19.57 2.78 -14.33
CA MET A 91 -20.15 3.52 -13.22
C MET A 91 -19.09 4.30 -12.43
N SER A 92 -17.92 4.53 -13.01
CA SER A 92 -16.84 5.22 -12.33
C SER A 92 -17.24 6.64 -11.91
N TRP A 93 -16.98 6.97 -10.65
CA TRP A 93 -17.20 8.27 -10.05
C TRP A 93 -18.61 8.87 -10.19
N ILE A 94 -19.66 8.08 -10.40
CA ILE A 94 -21.02 8.63 -10.55
C ILE A 94 -21.36 9.55 -9.37
N PHE A 95 -21.06 9.14 -8.13
CA PHE A 95 -21.42 9.86 -6.90
C PHE A 95 -20.21 10.28 -6.07
N TYR A 96 -19.06 10.55 -6.72
CA TYR A 96 -17.90 11.13 -6.05
C TYR A 96 -18.27 12.44 -5.36
N ASP A 97 -18.01 12.57 -4.05
CA ASP A 97 -18.26 13.80 -3.28
C ASP A 97 -19.67 14.38 -3.55
N SER A 98 -20.65 13.48 -3.69
CA SER A 98 -22.04 13.79 -4.01
C SER A 98 -22.92 13.79 -2.76
N GLN A 99 -24.00 14.56 -2.79
CA GLN A 99 -25.05 14.52 -1.76
C GLN A 99 -26.02 13.36 -1.91
N PHE A 100 -25.91 12.59 -2.99
CA PHE A 100 -26.83 11.50 -3.31
C PHE A 100 -26.86 10.42 -2.22
N ASN A 101 -28.06 10.09 -1.75
CA ASN A 101 -28.34 8.99 -0.83
C ASN A 101 -29.68 8.31 -1.15
N GLY A 102 -30.10 8.36 -2.42
CA GLY A 102 -31.35 7.77 -2.91
C GLY A 102 -31.27 6.24 -3.08
N ASP A 103 -32.42 5.61 -3.30
CA ASP A 103 -32.50 4.16 -3.55
C ASP A 103 -32.01 3.80 -4.96
N ILE A 104 -30.98 2.94 -5.01
CA ILE A 104 -30.42 2.34 -6.22
C ILE A 104 -30.31 0.80 -6.09
N SER A 105 -31.03 0.23 -5.12
CA SER A 105 -30.99 -1.21 -4.82
C SER A 105 -31.50 -2.09 -5.96
N LYS A 106 -32.29 -1.52 -6.88
CA LYS A 106 -32.89 -2.19 -8.04
C LYS A 106 -32.11 -2.00 -9.34
N TRP A 107 -31.00 -1.26 -9.32
CA TRP A 107 -30.14 -1.15 -10.49
C TRP A 107 -29.58 -2.52 -10.86
N ASP A 108 -29.67 -2.84 -12.15
CA ASP A 108 -29.00 -4.00 -12.73
C ASP A 108 -27.54 -3.64 -13.02
N THR A 109 -26.63 -4.26 -12.28
CA THR A 109 -25.17 -4.04 -12.40
C THR A 109 -24.45 -5.19 -13.12
N SER A 110 -25.19 -6.16 -13.66
CA SER A 110 -24.63 -7.41 -14.23
C SER A 110 -23.72 -7.22 -15.45
N ASN A 111 -23.72 -6.03 -16.07
CA ASN A 111 -22.82 -5.65 -17.16
C ASN A 111 -21.74 -4.63 -16.76
N VAL A 112 -21.76 -4.15 -15.50
CA VAL A 112 -20.78 -3.17 -15.02
C VAL A 112 -19.42 -3.84 -14.87
N THR A 113 -18.40 -3.21 -15.45
CA THR A 113 -17.01 -3.65 -15.39
C THR A 113 -16.13 -2.72 -14.56
N ASN A 114 -16.57 -1.46 -14.40
CA ASN A 114 -15.81 -0.40 -13.74
C ASN A 114 -16.67 0.31 -12.68
N MET A 115 -16.27 0.21 -11.41
CA MET A 115 -16.88 0.90 -10.25
C MET A 115 -15.88 1.85 -9.56
N PHE A 116 -14.81 2.23 -10.27
CA PHE A 116 -13.75 3.11 -9.78
C PHE A 116 -14.32 4.36 -9.12
N GLY A 117 -14.08 4.51 -7.82
CA GLY A 117 -14.42 5.69 -7.04
C GLY A 117 -15.91 6.05 -6.97
N MET A 118 -16.83 5.13 -7.28
CA MET A 118 -18.26 5.43 -7.43
C MET A 118 -18.86 6.22 -6.24
N PHE A 119 -18.46 5.92 -5.00
CA PHE A 119 -18.94 6.56 -3.75
C PHE A 119 -17.81 7.16 -2.90
N PHE A 120 -16.68 7.50 -3.51
CA PHE A 120 -15.58 8.15 -2.80
C PHE A 120 -16.03 9.52 -2.26
N ASP A 121 -15.68 9.83 -1.01
CA ASP A 121 -16.12 11.02 -0.25
C ASP A 121 -17.66 11.16 -0.19
N SER A 122 -18.42 10.08 -0.44
CA SER A 122 -19.89 10.13 -0.47
C SER A 122 -20.51 9.86 0.91
N ASN A 123 -21.67 10.48 1.16
CA ASN A 123 -22.54 10.16 2.30
C ASN A 123 -23.45 8.94 2.04
N PHE A 124 -23.37 8.34 0.86
CA PHE A 124 -24.23 7.22 0.47
C PHE A 124 -24.10 6.05 1.46
N ASN A 125 -25.25 5.54 1.93
CA ASN A 125 -25.32 4.36 2.78
C ASN A 125 -26.57 3.50 2.46
N GLY A 126 -27.01 3.52 1.21
CA GLY A 126 -28.16 2.74 0.74
C GLY A 126 -27.85 1.26 0.56
N ASP A 127 -28.90 0.44 0.38
CA ASP A 127 -28.76 -1.00 0.14
C ASP A 127 -28.27 -1.28 -1.28
N ILE A 128 -27.11 -1.92 -1.38
CA ILE A 128 -26.48 -2.41 -2.63
C ILE A 128 -26.10 -3.90 -2.51
N SER A 129 -26.67 -4.60 -1.53
CA SER A 129 -26.34 -6.00 -1.22
C SER A 129 -26.70 -6.99 -2.34
N LYS A 130 -27.62 -6.58 -3.24
CA LYS A 130 -28.14 -7.40 -4.36
C LYS A 130 -27.47 -7.10 -5.70
N TRP A 131 -26.53 -6.17 -5.74
CA TRP A 131 -25.80 -5.87 -6.96
C TRP A 131 -25.00 -7.08 -7.43
N ASP A 132 -25.07 -7.35 -8.73
CA ASP A 132 -24.20 -8.31 -9.39
C ASP A 132 -22.87 -7.62 -9.71
N THR A 133 -21.80 -8.06 -9.06
CA THR A 133 -20.43 -7.56 -9.27
C THR A 133 -19.56 -8.54 -10.06
N SER A 134 -20.13 -9.62 -10.59
CA SER A 134 -19.38 -10.73 -11.20
C SER A 134 -18.52 -10.31 -12.40
N LYS A 135 -18.85 -9.21 -13.09
CA LYS A 135 -18.04 -8.66 -14.19
C LYS A 135 -17.13 -7.49 -13.80
N VAL A 136 -17.21 -7.02 -12.56
CA VAL A 136 -16.44 -5.87 -12.10
C VAL A 136 -14.97 -6.25 -12.01
N THR A 137 -14.11 -5.44 -12.62
CA THR A 137 -12.66 -5.62 -12.61
C THR A 137 -11.94 -4.55 -11.79
N ASN A 138 -12.57 -3.38 -11.61
CA ASN A 138 -11.98 -2.23 -10.94
C ASN A 138 -12.92 -1.69 -9.85
N MET A 139 -12.47 -1.78 -8.59
CA MET A 139 -13.13 -1.25 -7.39
C MET A 139 -12.23 -0.25 -6.65
N PHE A 140 -11.21 0.29 -7.32
CA PHE A 140 -10.32 1.28 -6.73
C PHE A 140 -11.13 2.39 -6.05
N GLY A 141 -10.82 2.68 -4.79
CA GLY A 141 -11.37 3.81 -4.06
C GLY A 141 -12.89 3.87 -3.97
N MET A 142 -13.63 2.79 -4.27
CA MET A 142 -15.09 2.82 -4.40
C MET A 142 -15.79 3.44 -3.18
N PHE A 143 -15.29 3.18 -1.98
CA PHE A 143 -15.80 3.68 -0.70
C PHE A 143 -14.75 4.46 0.11
N SER A 144 -13.71 5.00 -0.53
CA SER A 144 -12.72 5.81 0.18
C SER A 144 -13.37 7.04 0.82
N ASN A 145 -13.12 7.27 2.11
CA ASN A 145 -13.74 8.30 2.96
C ASN A 145 -15.28 8.30 2.92
N SER A 146 -15.89 7.18 2.52
CA SER A 146 -17.34 7.03 2.48
C SER A 146 -17.89 6.66 3.86
N LYS A 147 -19.12 7.09 4.13
CA LYS A 147 -19.92 6.65 5.30
C LYS A 147 -20.57 5.28 5.10
N PHE A 148 -20.37 4.65 3.95
CA PHE A 148 -20.98 3.37 3.63
C PHE A 148 -20.55 2.28 4.64
N ASN A 149 -21.53 1.59 5.21
CA ASN A 149 -21.34 0.44 6.10
C ASN A 149 -22.41 -0.65 5.86
N GLY A 150 -22.94 -0.72 4.63
CA GLY A 150 -23.94 -1.70 4.23
C GLY A 150 -23.37 -3.10 3.99
N ASP A 151 -24.25 -4.09 3.82
CA ASP A 151 -23.86 -5.47 3.54
C ASP A 151 -23.41 -5.63 2.07
N ILE A 152 -22.16 -6.08 1.91
CA ILE A 152 -21.53 -6.43 0.62
C ILE A 152 -20.88 -7.82 0.67
N SER A 153 -21.27 -8.63 1.66
CA SER A 153 -20.68 -9.96 1.91
C SER A 153 -20.95 -10.98 0.80
N ARG A 154 -21.95 -10.72 -0.06
CA ARG A 154 -22.36 -11.59 -1.17
C ARG A 154 -21.85 -11.15 -2.54
N TRP A 155 -21.07 -10.06 -2.60
CA TRP A 155 -20.50 -9.62 -3.86
C TRP A 155 -19.51 -10.66 -4.40
N ASP A 156 -19.60 -10.90 -5.71
CA ASP A 156 -18.63 -11.70 -6.44
C ASP A 156 -17.44 -10.81 -6.83
N THR A 157 -16.28 -11.06 -6.24
CA THR A 157 -15.04 -10.31 -6.50
C THR A 157 -14.04 -11.10 -7.35
N SER A 158 -14.43 -12.26 -7.90
CA SER A 158 -13.53 -13.20 -8.60
C SER A 158 -12.89 -12.66 -9.88
N ASN A 159 -13.38 -11.52 -10.40
CA ASN A 159 -12.82 -10.80 -11.55
C ASN A 159 -12.14 -9.48 -11.18
N VAL A 160 -12.17 -9.07 -9.91
CA VAL A 160 -11.58 -7.81 -9.45
C VAL A 160 -10.05 -7.93 -9.44
N THR A 161 -9.40 -6.92 -10.01
CA THR A 161 -7.93 -6.82 -10.08
C THR A 161 -7.40 -5.61 -9.28
N HIS A 162 -8.22 -4.58 -9.09
CA HIS A 162 -7.89 -3.33 -8.38
C HIS A 162 -8.83 -3.13 -7.19
N MET A 163 -8.29 -3.23 -5.97
CA MET A 163 -9.00 -2.93 -4.71
C MET A 163 -8.28 -1.85 -3.88
N ASN A 164 -7.27 -1.21 -4.47
CA ASN A 164 -6.51 -0.19 -3.79
C ASN A 164 -7.39 1.02 -3.41
N HIS A 165 -7.12 1.58 -2.24
CA HIS A 165 -7.92 2.62 -1.60
C HIS A 165 -9.41 2.28 -1.32
N MET A 166 -9.90 1.06 -1.58
CA MET A 166 -11.34 0.77 -1.57
C MET A 166 -12.07 1.23 -0.30
N PHE A 167 -11.46 1.06 0.88
CA PHE A 167 -11.99 1.49 2.19
C PHE A 167 -11.05 2.44 2.93
N SER A 168 -10.18 3.17 2.22
CA SER A 168 -9.28 4.16 2.81
C SER A 168 -10.09 5.24 3.53
N GLY A 169 -9.86 5.45 4.82
CA GLY A 169 -10.56 6.44 5.65
C GLY A 169 -12.05 6.15 5.86
N SER A 170 -12.53 4.95 5.51
CA SER A 170 -13.93 4.56 5.65
C SER A 170 -14.24 4.02 7.06
N ASP A 171 -15.49 4.23 7.49
CA ASP A 171 -16.08 3.62 8.68
C ASP A 171 -16.51 2.16 8.46
N PHE A 172 -16.37 1.63 7.24
CA PHE A 172 -16.77 0.26 6.89
C PHE A 172 -16.10 -0.78 7.78
N ASN A 173 -16.93 -1.66 8.37
CA ASN A 173 -16.48 -2.80 9.16
C ASN A 173 -17.36 -4.05 8.94
N GLY A 174 -17.93 -4.18 7.74
CA GLY A 174 -18.77 -5.32 7.34
C GLY A 174 -17.99 -6.60 7.05
N ASP A 175 -18.70 -7.72 6.90
CA ASP A 175 -18.10 -9.00 6.55
C ASP A 175 -17.71 -9.07 5.07
N ILE A 176 -16.42 -9.29 4.81
CA ILE A 176 -15.81 -9.50 3.49
C ILE A 176 -14.94 -10.77 3.46
N SER A 177 -15.14 -11.67 4.43
CA SER A 177 -14.34 -12.88 4.61
C SER A 177 -14.49 -13.90 3.48
N LYS A 178 -15.57 -13.80 2.71
CA LYS A 178 -15.91 -14.70 1.59
C LYS A 178 -15.54 -14.17 0.22
N TRP A 179 -14.98 -12.97 0.15
CA TRP A 179 -14.53 -12.40 -1.11
C TRP A 179 -13.43 -13.27 -1.72
N ASP A 180 -13.53 -13.46 -3.03
CA ASP A 180 -12.54 -14.14 -3.83
C ASP A 180 -11.52 -13.12 -4.35
N THR A 181 -10.27 -13.23 -3.91
CA THR A 181 -9.23 -12.23 -4.16
C THR A 181 -8.09 -12.74 -5.04
N TYR A 182 -8.18 -13.95 -5.60
CA TYR A 182 -7.05 -14.58 -6.33
C TYR A 182 -6.53 -13.78 -7.53
N LYS A 183 -7.38 -12.94 -8.15
CA LYS A 183 -7.00 -12.05 -9.27
C LYS A 183 -6.55 -10.66 -8.83
N VAL A 184 -6.65 -10.32 -7.55
CA VAL A 184 -6.33 -8.96 -7.09
C VAL A 184 -4.82 -8.75 -7.13
N ILE A 185 -4.41 -7.69 -7.81
CA ILE A 185 -3.00 -7.30 -7.99
C ILE A 185 -2.66 -6.13 -7.07
N TYR A 186 -3.57 -5.16 -6.96
CA TYR A 186 -3.36 -3.92 -6.22
C TYR A 186 -4.27 -3.85 -4.98
N MET A 187 -3.66 -3.91 -3.79
CA MET A 187 -4.32 -3.75 -2.48
C MET A 187 -3.76 -2.59 -1.65
N ASN A 188 -2.87 -1.78 -2.23
CA ASN A 188 -2.25 -0.66 -1.53
C ASN A 188 -3.32 0.33 -1.01
N HIS A 189 -3.10 0.85 0.19
CA HIS A 189 -4.01 1.76 0.91
C HIS A 189 -5.44 1.25 1.14
N MET A 190 -5.76 -0.03 0.89
CA MET A 190 -7.14 -0.54 0.96
C MET A 190 -7.84 -0.23 2.30
N PHE A 191 -7.11 -0.32 3.42
CA PHE A 191 -7.59 -0.01 4.78
C PHE A 191 -6.78 1.09 5.47
N TYR A 192 -6.19 2.01 4.70
CA TYR A 192 -5.51 3.19 5.23
C TYR A 192 -6.45 3.99 6.13
N ASN A 193 -6.06 4.28 7.37
CA ASN A 193 -6.87 5.00 8.37
C ASN A 193 -8.31 4.43 8.52
N SER A 194 -8.49 3.12 8.36
CA SER A 194 -9.80 2.46 8.41
C SER A 194 -10.14 1.93 9.80
N GLN A 195 -11.45 1.87 10.09
CA GLN A 195 -11.99 1.20 11.28
C GLN A 195 -12.07 -0.33 11.12
N PHE A 196 -11.82 -0.86 9.92
CA PHE A 196 -11.97 -2.27 9.60
C PHE A 196 -11.10 -3.17 10.47
N ASN A 197 -11.72 -4.20 11.05
CA ASN A 197 -11.05 -5.26 11.82
C ASN A 197 -11.71 -6.63 11.60
N GLY A 198 -12.30 -6.86 10.42
CA GLY A 198 -12.95 -8.11 10.05
C GLY A 198 -11.96 -9.24 9.69
N ASP A 199 -12.48 -10.46 9.52
CA ASP A 199 -11.68 -11.61 9.11
C ASP A 199 -11.37 -11.57 7.60
N ILE A 200 -10.08 -11.56 7.27
CA ILE A 200 -9.54 -11.64 5.91
C ILE A 200 -8.46 -12.74 5.80
N SER A 201 -8.46 -13.68 6.75
CA SER A 201 -7.44 -14.74 6.85
C SER A 201 -7.47 -15.75 5.72
N LYS A 202 -8.57 -15.81 4.96
CA LYS A 202 -8.79 -16.72 3.83
C LYS A 202 -8.58 -16.10 2.47
N TRP A 203 -8.27 -14.81 2.40
CA TRP A 203 -7.98 -14.15 1.14
C TRP A 203 -6.76 -14.78 0.47
N ASP A 204 -6.87 -15.00 -0.84
CA ASP A 204 -5.76 -15.37 -1.69
C ASP A 204 -5.02 -14.09 -2.11
N THR A 205 -3.78 -13.94 -1.66
CA THR A 205 -2.91 -12.80 -1.97
C THR A 205 -1.79 -13.17 -2.94
N SER A 206 -1.81 -14.36 -3.54
CA SER A 206 -0.73 -14.89 -4.38
C SER A 206 -0.48 -14.11 -5.67
N SER A 207 -1.40 -13.20 -6.05
CA SER A 207 -1.27 -12.29 -7.19
C SER A 207 -0.90 -10.86 -6.80
N VAL A 208 -0.90 -10.53 -5.51
CA VAL A 208 -0.68 -9.16 -5.02
C VAL A 208 0.80 -8.79 -5.15
N THR A 209 1.07 -7.61 -5.72
CA THR A 209 2.43 -7.08 -5.87
C THR A 209 2.69 -5.86 -5.00
N ASP A 210 1.65 -5.11 -4.62
CA ASP A 210 1.75 -3.85 -3.89
C ASP A 210 0.83 -3.84 -2.66
N MET A 211 1.45 -3.74 -1.48
CA MET A 211 0.79 -3.65 -0.17
C MET A 211 1.12 -2.34 0.57
N ILE A 212 1.60 -1.30 -0.15
CA ILE A 212 1.96 -0.01 0.44
C ILE A 212 0.79 0.53 1.27
N SER A 213 1.08 0.92 2.51
CA SER A 213 0.15 1.57 3.43
C SER A 213 -1.19 0.85 3.65
N MET A 214 -1.29 -0.46 3.36
CA MET A 214 -2.56 -1.18 3.39
C MET A 214 -3.28 -1.06 4.75
N PHE A 215 -2.52 -1.07 5.86
CA PHE A 215 -3.04 -0.93 7.23
C PHE A 215 -2.42 0.25 8.00
N TYR A 216 -1.98 1.29 7.30
CA TYR A 216 -1.44 2.51 7.92
C TYR A 216 -2.50 3.22 8.78
N ILE A 217 -2.23 3.52 10.06
CA ILE A 217 -3.22 4.08 11.03
C ILE A 217 -4.50 3.21 11.12
N SER A 218 -4.45 1.92 10.75
CA SER A 218 -5.62 1.04 10.80
C SER A 218 -5.80 0.45 12.21
N LYS A 219 -7.07 0.16 12.55
CA LYS A 219 -7.43 -0.66 13.73
C LYS A 219 -7.22 -2.15 13.52
N PHE A 220 -6.90 -2.59 12.31
CA PHE A 220 -6.77 -4.00 11.96
C PHE A 220 -5.72 -4.71 12.82
N ASN A 221 -6.11 -5.84 13.41
CA ASN A 221 -5.24 -6.76 14.15
C ASN A 221 -5.63 -8.24 13.88
N GLY A 222 -6.22 -8.51 12.72
CA GLY A 222 -6.67 -9.85 12.32
C GLY A 222 -5.52 -10.78 11.92
N ASN A 223 -5.82 -12.07 11.78
CA ASN A 223 -4.83 -13.06 11.36
C ASN A 223 -4.58 -13.02 9.85
N ILE A 224 -3.33 -12.77 9.46
CA ILE A 224 -2.84 -12.76 8.06
C ILE A 224 -1.60 -13.64 7.86
N SER A 225 -1.36 -14.57 8.80
CA SER A 225 -0.18 -15.46 8.79
C SER A 225 -0.12 -16.42 7.59
N LYS A 226 -1.25 -16.62 6.90
CA LYS A 226 -1.40 -17.54 5.76
C LYS A 226 -1.39 -16.82 4.40
N TRP A 227 -1.25 -15.51 4.38
CA TRP A 227 -1.14 -14.77 3.14
C TRP A 227 0.11 -15.19 2.37
N ASP A 228 -0.06 -15.40 1.07
CA ASP A 228 1.05 -15.60 0.15
C ASP A 228 1.58 -14.21 -0.25
N THR A 229 2.79 -13.89 0.19
CA THR A 229 3.47 -12.63 -0.12
C THR A 229 4.58 -12.79 -1.16
N SER A 230 4.69 -13.96 -1.79
CA SER A 230 5.83 -14.32 -2.65
C SER A 230 5.98 -13.40 -3.87
N LYS A 231 4.92 -12.70 -4.32
CA LYS A 231 4.99 -11.72 -5.41
C LYS A 231 5.06 -10.26 -4.96
N VAL A 232 4.98 -9.98 -3.67
CA VAL A 232 4.94 -8.61 -3.15
C VAL A 232 6.32 -7.96 -3.29
N THR A 233 6.35 -6.77 -3.88
CA THR A 233 7.57 -5.98 -4.08
C THR A 233 7.62 -4.75 -3.19
N TYR A 234 6.47 -4.19 -2.81
CA TYR A 234 6.36 -2.96 -2.01
C TYR A 234 5.54 -3.17 -0.74
N MET A 235 6.14 -2.88 0.42
CA MET A 235 5.51 -2.99 1.74
C MET A 235 5.68 -1.71 2.59
N SER A 236 6.08 -0.59 1.99
CA SER A 236 6.30 0.64 2.74
C SER A 236 5.05 1.09 3.48
N PHE A 237 5.23 1.62 4.68
CA PHE A 237 4.16 2.10 5.58
C PHE A 237 3.08 1.08 5.97
N MET A 238 3.16 -0.20 5.57
CA MET A 238 2.04 -1.16 5.65
C MET A 238 1.39 -1.22 7.04
N PHE A 239 2.18 -1.22 8.12
CA PHE A 239 1.71 -1.27 9.51
C PHE A 239 2.15 -0.05 10.34
N SER A 240 2.48 1.07 9.70
CA SER A 240 2.89 2.27 10.43
C SER A 240 1.71 2.90 11.16
N ASN A 241 1.95 3.29 12.41
CA ASN A 241 0.93 3.74 13.37
C ASN A 241 -0.24 2.75 13.56
N SER A 242 -0.03 1.46 13.26
CA SER A 242 -1.03 0.41 13.43
C SER A 242 -0.94 -0.28 14.80
N GLN A 243 -2.04 -0.87 15.25
CA GLN A 243 -2.10 -1.77 16.42
C GLN A 243 -1.74 -3.22 16.08
N PHE A 244 -1.46 -3.52 14.81
CA PHE A 244 -1.16 -4.87 14.35
C PHE A 244 0.05 -5.49 15.09
N ASN A 245 -0.15 -6.68 15.65
CA ASN A 245 0.90 -7.49 16.28
C ASN A 245 0.72 -9.00 15.98
N GLY A 246 0.15 -9.33 14.82
CA GLY A 246 -0.08 -10.71 14.39
C GLY A 246 1.19 -11.41 13.90
N ASP A 247 1.13 -12.73 13.76
CA ASP A 247 2.22 -13.53 13.22
C ASP A 247 2.35 -13.34 11.70
N ILE A 248 3.53 -12.90 11.27
CA ILE A 248 3.97 -12.74 9.87
C ILE A 248 5.34 -13.40 9.62
N SER A 249 5.75 -14.30 10.51
CA SER A 249 7.07 -14.96 10.47
C SER A 249 7.27 -15.86 9.25
N LYS A 250 6.17 -16.27 8.61
CA LYS A 250 6.15 -17.17 7.45
C LYS A 250 5.97 -16.47 6.11
N TRP A 251 5.87 -15.13 6.11
CA TRP A 251 5.80 -14.38 4.87
C TRP A 251 7.07 -14.57 4.05
N ASP A 252 6.88 -14.77 2.75
CA ASP A 252 7.96 -14.77 1.78
C ASP A 252 8.24 -13.31 1.38
N THR A 253 9.41 -12.81 1.77
CA THR A 253 9.86 -11.44 1.47
C THR A 253 10.95 -11.40 0.39
N SER A 254 11.25 -12.53 -0.27
CA SER A 254 12.37 -12.66 -1.22
C SER A 254 12.28 -11.78 -2.47
N ASN A 255 11.10 -11.22 -2.73
CA ASN A 255 10.85 -10.26 -3.82
C ASN A 255 10.64 -8.82 -3.35
N VAL A 256 10.65 -8.56 -2.04
CA VAL A 256 10.43 -7.22 -1.50
C VAL A 256 11.66 -6.34 -1.73
N ILE A 257 11.42 -5.14 -2.26
CA ILE A 257 12.45 -4.15 -2.59
C ILE A 257 12.38 -2.94 -1.64
N GLU A 258 11.20 -2.63 -1.11
CA GLU A 258 10.91 -1.39 -0.37
C GLU A 258 10.12 -1.68 0.91
N MET A 259 10.73 -1.41 2.07
CA MET A 259 10.17 -1.62 3.41
C MET A 259 10.20 -0.36 4.29
N SER A 260 10.45 0.82 3.70
CA SER A 260 10.52 2.06 4.48
C SER A 260 9.25 2.29 5.28
N PHE A 261 9.45 2.78 6.51
CA PHE A 261 8.38 3.05 7.48
C PHE A 261 7.49 1.86 7.86
N MET A 262 7.71 0.62 7.41
CA MET A 262 6.73 -0.48 7.54
C MET A 262 6.13 -0.65 8.95
N PHE A 263 6.94 -0.51 10.01
CA PHE A 263 6.55 -0.61 11.43
C PHE A 263 6.84 0.67 12.23
N SER A 264 6.87 1.83 11.57
CA SER A 264 7.10 3.11 12.25
C SER A 264 5.94 3.42 13.21
N ASN A 265 6.26 3.79 14.45
CA ASN A 265 5.32 4.00 15.56
C ASN A 265 4.38 2.80 15.82
N SER A 266 4.80 1.58 15.48
CA SER A 266 4.02 0.35 15.64
C SER A 266 4.28 -0.33 17.00
N GLN A 267 3.28 -1.09 17.48
CA GLN A 267 3.41 -2.00 18.62
C GLN A 267 3.97 -3.38 18.22
N PHE A 268 4.19 -3.62 16.92
CA PHE A 268 4.66 -4.90 16.40
C PHE A 268 5.99 -5.32 17.04
N ASN A 269 6.03 -6.55 17.55
CA ASN A 269 7.23 -7.18 18.11
C ASN A 269 7.29 -8.69 17.79
N GLY A 270 6.70 -9.10 16.67
CA GLY A 270 6.70 -10.49 16.20
C GLY A 270 8.05 -10.95 15.64
N ASP A 271 8.22 -12.26 15.47
CA ASP A 271 9.43 -12.83 14.86
C ASP A 271 9.44 -12.59 13.35
N ILE A 272 10.50 -11.93 12.87
CA ILE A 272 10.80 -11.67 11.45
C ILE A 272 12.25 -12.05 11.11
N SER A 273 12.87 -12.89 11.95
CA SER A 273 14.27 -13.31 11.81
C SER A 273 14.56 -14.11 10.54
N LYS A 274 13.52 -14.70 9.94
CA LYS A 274 13.59 -15.55 8.75
C LYS A 274 13.25 -14.84 7.45
N TRP A 275 12.92 -13.56 7.50
CA TRP A 275 12.66 -12.79 6.28
C TRP A 275 13.92 -12.72 5.41
N ASP A 276 13.72 -12.96 4.12
CA ASP A 276 14.74 -12.72 3.11
C ASP A 276 14.72 -11.23 2.75
N THR A 277 15.78 -10.52 3.11
CA THR A 277 15.94 -9.09 2.84
C THR A 277 16.94 -8.81 1.72
N SER A 278 17.43 -9.86 1.03
CA SER A 278 18.53 -9.76 0.06
C SER A 278 18.23 -8.80 -1.10
N LYS A 279 16.97 -8.55 -1.47
CA LYS A 279 16.58 -7.60 -2.52
C LYS A 279 16.15 -6.23 -2.00
N VAL A 280 16.05 -6.05 -0.69
CA VAL A 280 15.58 -4.79 -0.12
C VAL A 280 16.63 -3.71 -0.34
N THR A 281 16.18 -2.57 -0.87
CA THR A 281 17.03 -1.40 -1.16
C THR A 281 16.81 -0.25 -0.18
N ASN A 282 15.64 -0.21 0.47
CA ASN A 282 15.26 0.87 1.38
C ASN A 282 14.53 0.31 2.63
N MET A 283 15.10 0.60 3.79
CA MET A 283 14.57 0.29 5.13
C MET A 283 14.48 1.56 6.01
N SER A 284 14.52 2.75 5.40
CA SER A 284 14.48 4.01 6.15
C SER A 284 13.23 4.08 7.04
N TYR A 285 13.42 4.53 8.28
CA TYR A 285 12.36 4.64 9.29
C TYR A 285 11.57 3.35 9.60
N MET A 286 12.01 2.16 9.16
CA MET A 286 11.22 0.93 9.25
C MET A 286 10.72 0.62 10.68
N PHE A 287 11.54 0.87 11.71
CA PHE A 287 11.20 0.68 13.13
C PHE A 287 11.29 1.98 13.94
N ASN A 288 11.17 3.14 13.30
CA ASN A 288 11.23 4.43 13.97
C ASN A 288 10.12 4.51 15.05
N ASN A 289 10.48 4.83 16.30
CA ASN A 289 9.58 4.83 17.47
C ASN A 289 8.80 3.52 17.69
N SER A 290 9.31 2.39 17.21
CA SER A 290 8.69 1.07 17.35
C SER A 290 9.02 0.39 18.68
N GLN A 291 8.16 -0.53 19.12
CA GLN A 291 8.46 -1.46 20.23
C GLN A 291 9.35 -2.65 19.82
N PHE A 292 9.63 -2.81 18.54
CA PHE A 292 10.36 -3.95 18.01
C PHE A 292 11.76 -4.12 18.65
N ASN A 293 12.05 -5.33 19.13
CA ASN A 293 13.34 -5.75 19.65
C ASN A 293 13.69 -7.21 19.30
N GLY A 294 13.16 -7.71 18.16
CA GLY A 294 13.42 -9.07 17.69
C GLY A 294 14.82 -9.26 17.12
N ASP A 295 15.23 -10.53 16.95
CA ASP A 295 16.50 -10.86 16.29
C ASP A 295 16.39 -10.69 14.77
N ILE A 296 17.25 -9.85 14.22
CA ILE A 296 17.39 -9.57 12.78
C ILE A 296 18.86 -9.63 12.35
N SER A 297 19.70 -10.30 13.15
CA SER A 297 21.15 -10.41 12.91
C SER A 297 21.52 -11.15 11.62
N LYS A 298 20.57 -11.93 11.08
CA LYS A 298 20.73 -12.73 9.86
C LYS A 298 20.22 -12.06 8.59
N TRP A 299 19.65 -10.86 8.69
CA TRP A 299 19.20 -10.12 7.52
C TRP A 299 20.37 -9.81 6.59
N ASP A 300 20.17 -10.04 5.30
CA ASP A 300 21.08 -9.60 4.26
C ASP A 300 20.77 -8.15 3.92
N THR A 301 21.73 -7.27 4.21
CA THR A 301 21.62 -5.84 3.94
C THR A 301 22.51 -5.39 2.79
N SER A 302 23.09 -6.31 2.01
CA SER A 302 24.08 -5.97 0.99
C SER A 302 23.51 -5.05 -0.10
N ASN A 303 22.22 -5.12 -0.40
CA ASN A 303 21.57 -4.26 -1.41
C ASN A 303 20.92 -3.01 -0.82
N VAL A 304 20.94 -2.83 0.51
CA VAL A 304 20.29 -1.69 1.15
C VAL A 304 21.14 -0.44 0.94
N THR A 305 20.51 0.59 0.38
CA THR A 305 21.13 1.90 0.12
C THR A 305 20.66 2.96 1.12
N ASN A 306 19.51 2.75 1.76
CA ASN A 306 18.93 3.67 2.75
C ASN A 306 18.42 2.94 3.99
N MET A 307 18.99 3.28 5.15
CA MET A 307 18.53 2.86 6.48
C MET A 307 18.37 4.05 7.43
N SER A 308 18.24 5.26 6.87
CA SER A 308 18.13 6.49 7.64
C SER A 308 17.01 6.36 8.67
N TRP A 309 17.32 6.63 9.93
CA TRP A 309 16.41 6.66 11.07
C TRP A 309 15.64 5.36 11.34
N MET A 310 16.13 4.22 10.82
CA MET A 310 15.47 2.92 10.93
C MET A 310 15.07 2.57 12.37
N PHE A 311 15.91 2.87 13.36
CA PHE A 311 15.69 2.55 14.78
C PHE A 311 15.59 3.78 15.68
N HIS A 312 15.41 4.97 15.11
CA HIS A 312 15.32 6.20 15.89
C HIS A 312 14.16 6.13 16.89
N GLY A 313 14.42 6.38 18.18
CA GLY A 313 13.41 6.28 19.23
C GLY A 313 12.87 4.87 19.50
N SER A 314 13.42 3.83 18.86
CA SER A 314 13.05 2.44 19.10
C SER A 314 13.73 1.87 20.35
N LYS A 315 13.24 0.74 20.84
CA LYS A 315 13.87 -0.04 21.94
C LYS A 315 14.93 -1.03 21.45
N PHE A 316 15.22 -1.04 20.15
CA PHE A 316 16.06 -2.04 19.53
C PHE A 316 17.49 -2.03 20.09
N ASN A 317 17.97 -3.19 20.54
CA ASN A 317 19.33 -3.42 21.03
C ASN A 317 19.98 -4.69 20.46
N GLY A 318 19.44 -5.19 19.35
CA GLY A 318 19.88 -6.43 18.71
C GLY A 318 21.27 -6.34 18.06
N ASN A 319 21.84 -7.51 17.74
CA ASN A 319 23.13 -7.60 17.07
C ASN A 319 22.98 -7.33 15.57
N ILE A 320 23.79 -6.40 15.05
CA ILE A 320 23.87 -6.04 13.63
C ILE A 320 25.29 -6.18 13.07
N SER A 321 26.17 -6.93 13.74
CA SER A 321 27.59 -7.08 13.36
C SER A 321 27.79 -7.68 11.98
N ASN A 322 26.84 -8.50 11.51
CA ASN A 322 26.91 -9.19 10.23
C ASN A 322 26.32 -8.38 9.06
N TRP A 323 25.76 -7.21 9.34
CA TRP A 323 25.14 -6.39 8.31
C TRP A 323 26.22 -5.73 7.43
N ASN A 324 25.91 -5.64 6.14
CA ASN A 324 26.71 -4.89 5.19
C ASN A 324 26.19 -3.46 5.05
N PHE A 325 27.08 -2.49 5.28
CA PHE A 325 26.80 -1.05 5.21
C PHE A 325 27.48 -0.35 4.03
N SER A 326 28.13 -1.08 3.11
CA SER A 326 28.95 -0.47 2.06
C SER A 326 28.18 0.35 1.03
N ASN A 327 26.89 0.03 0.84
CA ASN A 327 26.06 0.62 -0.19
C ASN A 327 25.24 1.82 0.31
N LEU A 328 25.40 2.19 1.59
CA LEU A 328 24.73 3.36 2.15
C LEU A 328 25.31 4.65 1.55
N TYR A 329 24.44 5.53 1.04
CA TYR A 329 24.85 6.87 0.61
C TYR A 329 24.99 7.86 1.77
N HIS A 330 24.62 7.44 2.99
CA HIS A 330 24.68 8.24 4.22
C HIS A 330 25.50 7.52 5.29
N SER A 331 25.89 8.25 6.34
CA SER A 331 26.63 7.68 7.47
C SER A 331 25.81 6.59 8.17
N ILE A 332 26.49 5.53 8.65
CA ILE A 332 25.91 4.49 9.50
C ILE A 332 25.33 5.06 10.81
N ASN A 333 25.85 6.20 11.27
CA ASN A 333 25.34 6.89 12.45
C ASN A 333 23.89 7.38 12.28
N ASN A 334 23.40 7.50 11.05
CA ASN A 334 22.04 7.92 10.77
C ASN A 334 20.99 6.82 10.99
N ILE A 335 21.39 5.57 11.33
CA ILE A 335 20.45 4.46 11.54
C ILE A 335 19.55 4.69 12.79
N GLY A 336 19.92 5.60 13.69
CA GLY A 336 19.09 6.00 14.83
C GLY A 336 19.36 5.24 16.13
N ILE A 337 20.44 4.46 16.17
CA ILE A 337 20.95 3.78 17.38
C ILE A 337 22.45 4.08 17.55
N LYS A 338 22.91 4.02 18.79
CA LYS A 338 24.34 4.06 19.09
C LYS A 338 24.96 2.70 18.77
N ILE A 339 25.83 2.67 17.77
CA ILE A 339 26.59 1.47 17.45
C ILE A 339 27.78 1.38 18.39
N VAL A 340 27.86 0.29 19.15
CA VAL A 340 28.98 -0.01 20.04
C VAL A 340 29.73 -1.18 19.46
N ILE A 341 31.00 -0.96 19.12
CA ILE A 341 31.91 -2.03 18.70
C ILE A 341 32.36 -2.75 19.97
N LYS A 342 31.96 -4.01 20.12
CA LYS A 342 32.43 -4.84 21.23
C LYS A 342 33.70 -5.56 20.77
N LEU A 343 34.85 -5.05 21.18
CA LEU A 343 36.14 -5.70 20.93
C LEU A 343 36.20 -7.00 21.74
N THR A 344 36.21 -8.13 21.05
CA THR A 344 36.40 -9.44 21.67
C THR A 344 37.86 -9.83 21.56
N THR A 345 38.45 -10.25 22.67
CA THR A 345 39.84 -10.70 22.68
C THR A 345 39.90 -12.21 22.50
N ASN A 346 40.17 -12.67 21.29
CA ASN A 346 40.38 -14.09 21.02
C ASN A 346 41.79 -14.48 21.42
N LYS A 347 41.88 -15.44 22.35
CA LYS A 347 43.15 -16.02 22.81
C LYS A 347 43.56 -17.11 21.83
N VAL A 348 44.58 -16.85 21.03
CA VAL A 348 45.19 -17.83 20.13
C VAL A 348 46.46 -18.39 20.77
N GLU A 349 46.61 -19.72 20.82
CA GLU A 349 47.84 -20.35 21.31
C GLU A 349 48.93 -20.25 20.24
N LYS A 350 50.18 -19.96 20.65
CA LYS A 350 51.31 -19.74 19.73
C LYS A 350 51.56 -20.89 18.74
N LYS A 351 51.18 -22.12 19.08
CA LYS A 351 51.32 -23.30 18.21
C LYS A 351 50.38 -23.26 16.99
N ASP A 352 49.30 -22.49 17.07
CA ASP A 352 48.29 -22.35 16.02
C ASP A 352 48.59 -21.15 15.09
N ILE A 353 49.70 -20.43 15.33
CA ILE A 353 50.16 -19.27 14.56
C ILE A 353 51.45 -19.66 13.82
N GLU A 354 51.34 -20.60 12.89
CA GLU A 354 52.36 -20.78 11.86
C GLU A 354 52.07 -19.81 10.70
N CYS A 355 53.04 -18.96 10.39
CA CYS A 355 53.06 -17.88 9.40
C CYS A 355 52.47 -16.52 9.84
N CYS A 356 53.26 -15.71 10.57
CA CYS A 356 53.14 -14.24 10.49
C CYS A 356 54.19 -13.68 9.53
N VAL A 357 53.69 -13.18 8.38
CA VAL A 357 54.37 -12.24 7.50
C VAL A 357 54.57 -10.91 8.25
N LEU A 358 55.76 -10.32 8.13
CA LEU A 358 56.08 -8.97 8.61
C LEU A 358 55.05 -7.95 8.10
N LEU A 359 54.36 -7.28 9.03
CA LEU A 359 53.50 -6.14 8.74
C LEU A 359 54.36 -4.91 8.40
N GLN A 360 54.38 -4.52 7.12
CA GLN A 360 54.64 -3.13 6.73
C GLN A 360 53.35 -2.51 6.21
N PRO A 361 53.08 -1.22 6.50
CA PRO A 361 51.89 -0.54 6.03
C PRO A 361 52.07 -0.20 4.55
N ILE A 362 51.38 -0.92 3.66
CA ILE A 362 51.31 -0.57 2.24
C ILE A 362 49.88 -0.74 1.76
N GLU A 363 49.43 0.26 1.00
CA GLU A 363 48.13 0.46 0.37
C GLU A 363 47.59 -0.78 -0.37
N ASN A 364 46.29 -1.07 -0.14
CA ASN A 364 45.36 -1.85 -0.97
C ASN A 364 45.96 -2.96 -1.85
N LYS A 365 46.54 -4.00 -1.22
CA LYS A 365 46.88 -5.26 -1.91
C LYS A 365 46.56 -6.50 -1.08
N PHE A 366 46.03 -7.52 -1.76
CA PHE A 366 45.94 -8.89 -1.24
C PHE A 366 47.35 -9.45 -1.00
N ILE A 367 47.60 -9.97 0.21
CA ILE A 367 48.85 -10.68 0.52
C ILE A 367 48.62 -12.17 0.30
N LYS A 368 49.43 -12.77 -0.58
CA LYS A 368 49.42 -14.20 -0.88
C LYS A 368 50.46 -14.93 -0.02
N CYS A 369 50.03 -15.90 0.77
CA CYS A 369 50.94 -16.72 1.58
C CYS A 369 51.75 -17.65 0.69
N LEU A 370 53.09 -17.53 0.69
CA LEU A 370 53.99 -18.34 -0.15
C LEU A 370 54.05 -19.82 0.25
N THR A 371 53.60 -20.19 1.44
CA THR A 371 53.62 -21.56 1.96
C THR A 371 52.30 -22.31 1.75
N CYS A 372 51.15 -21.63 1.80
CA CYS A 372 49.83 -22.26 1.64
C CYS A 372 49.03 -21.78 0.42
N ASN A 373 49.56 -20.82 -0.35
CA ASN A 373 48.94 -20.22 -1.55
C ASN A 373 47.58 -19.53 -1.35
N ASN A 374 47.08 -19.39 -0.13
CA ASN A 374 45.84 -18.66 0.18
C ASN A 374 46.08 -17.13 0.26
N CYS A 375 45.09 -16.35 -0.18
CA CYS A 375 45.07 -14.88 -0.05
C CYS A 375 44.25 -14.47 1.16
N PHE A 376 44.78 -13.55 1.97
CA PHE A 376 44.03 -12.92 3.06
C PHE A 376 43.63 -11.49 2.64
N ASP A 377 42.34 -11.20 2.76
CA ASP A 377 41.82 -9.85 2.60
C ASP A 377 41.88 -9.15 3.97
N ILE A 378 42.80 -8.20 4.10
CA ILE A 378 42.98 -7.38 5.31
C ILE A 378 42.36 -5.99 5.08
N SER A 379 41.34 -5.88 4.21
CA SER A 379 40.62 -4.63 4.00
C SER A 379 39.83 -4.21 5.25
N ILE A 380 40.54 -3.63 6.21
CA ILE A 380 39.95 -2.69 7.14
C ILE A 380 39.51 -1.51 6.26
N LYS A 381 38.25 -1.52 5.82
CA LYS A 381 37.65 -0.49 4.97
C LYS A 381 37.97 0.89 5.55
N GLU A 382 38.61 1.74 4.74
CA GLU A 382 39.14 3.08 5.09
C GLU A 382 38.12 4.07 5.67
N ASN A 383 36.84 3.75 5.79
CA ASN A 383 35.84 4.66 6.36
C ASN A 383 35.81 4.66 7.90
N TRP A 384 36.71 3.91 8.57
CA TRP A 384 36.71 3.72 10.03
C TRP A 384 37.85 4.46 10.77
N ILE A 385 38.53 5.40 10.10
CA ILE A 385 39.61 6.20 10.72
C ILE A 385 39.34 7.69 10.50
N ASN A 386 38.29 8.24 11.11
CA ASN A 386 38.08 9.69 11.17
C ASN A 386 38.28 10.29 12.56
N ASN A 387 38.90 9.56 13.48
CA ASN A 387 39.37 10.16 14.72
C ASN A 387 40.69 9.51 15.16
N LYS A 388 41.80 10.22 14.94
CA LYS A 388 43.17 9.84 15.30
C LYS A 388 43.35 9.53 16.78
N ASP A 389 42.40 9.90 17.63
CA ASP A 389 42.43 9.70 19.08
C ASP A 389 41.59 8.50 19.57
N SER A 390 41.04 7.68 18.65
CA SER A 390 40.18 6.54 19.00
C SER A 390 40.67 5.15 18.57
N CYS A 391 41.92 5.05 18.09
CA CYS A 391 42.61 3.77 17.95
C CYS A 391 43.75 3.70 18.98
N PRO A 392 43.51 3.18 20.19
CA PRO A 392 44.60 3.06 21.14
C PRO A 392 45.63 2.02 20.71
N ILE A 393 45.24 0.87 20.12
CA ILE A 393 46.09 -0.32 20.24
C ILE A 393 45.81 -1.32 19.10
N CYS A 394 46.54 -1.19 17.98
CA CYS A 394 47.09 -2.37 17.28
C CYS A 394 48.42 -2.76 17.94
N THR A 395 48.44 -2.93 19.27
CA THR A 395 49.59 -3.50 19.98
C THR A 395 49.29 -4.97 20.26
N THR A 396 49.87 -5.85 19.45
CA THR A 396 50.11 -7.25 19.85
C THR A 396 50.93 -7.25 21.14
N LYS A 397 50.32 -7.51 22.30
CA LYS A 397 51.06 -7.80 23.53
C LYS A 397 51.43 -9.27 23.57
N TRP A 398 52.68 -9.57 23.27
CA TRP A 398 53.28 -10.89 23.47
C TRP A 398 53.46 -11.15 24.97
N THR A 399 52.59 -11.95 25.56
CA THR A 399 52.78 -12.43 26.94
C THR A 399 52.42 -13.92 27.02
N ASN A 400 53.33 -14.73 27.58
CA ASN A 400 53.11 -16.15 27.89
C ASN A 400 52.59 -17.02 26.72
N ASN A 401 53.25 -16.98 25.54
CA ASN A 401 52.91 -17.81 24.36
C ASN A 401 51.46 -17.67 23.86
N LYS A 402 50.83 -16.51 24.06
CA LYS A 402 49.46 -16.23 23.62
C LYS A 402 49.45 -14.97 22.75
N VAL A 403 48.63 -14.99 21.69
CA VAL A 403 48.28 -13.81 20.90
C VAL A 403 46.83 -13.47 21.18
N TYR A 404 46.58 -12.19 21.36
CA TYR A 404 45.26 -11.63 21.61
C TYR A 404 44.84 -10.90 20.33
N LEU A 405 43.93 -11.50 19.56
CA LEU A 405 43.33 -10.88 18.38
C LEU A 405 42.09 -10.10 18.83
N MET A 406 41.96 -8.85 18.37
CA MET A 406 40.75 -8.06 18.52
C MET A 406 39.84 -8.32 17.32
N GLU A 407 38.66 -8.88 17.57
CA GLU A 407 37.53 -8.92 16.63
C GLU A 407 36.50 -7.86 16.99
#